data_AF-A0A7S1VHH5-F1
#
_entry.id   AF-A0A7S1VHH5-F1
#
_cell.length_a   1.000
_cell.length_b   1.000
_cell.length_c   1.000
_cell.angle_alpha   90.00
_cell.angle_beta   90.00
_cell.angle_gamma   90.00
#
_symmetry.space_group_name_H-M   'P 1'
#
loop_
_entity.id
_entity.type
_entity.pdbx_description
1 polymer ?
#
loop_
_entity_poly.entity_id
_entity_poly.type
_entity_poly.pdbx_seq_one_letter_code
_entity_poly.pdbx_strand_id
1 'polypeptide(L)'
;GCLALERALQQRSILQQQNSTDRFPQHLLSIDMEGNLVFQEVMNGVTHGLGVLFAICGMIALGTKVQHSPARHRIACTIYSTSLFVLYTSSTLYHSFFSMQHTKYIFEVLDKCAIYILIAGSYTPFLQIVVWDYVWWSNDMLAFMWLCCFLGICVEFMLPDWKHKMVFSLSMYLGMGWVSIVCLPQLTSLLTEDGALHLLILGGVGYTSGVPFFVRNNNLDHSIWHLFVLAGSIFHWACIYIYVAGWEKGRSM
;
A
#
# COMPACT_ATOMS: atom_id res chain seq x y z
N GLY A 1 41.14 -51.12 -20.44
CA GLY A 1 40.18 -52.04 -19.80
C GLY A 1 39.66 -51.45 -18.50
N CYS A 2 40.46 -51.48 -17.43
CA CYS A 2 40.03 -51.12 -16.06
C CYS A 2 39.65 -49.63 -15.88
N LEU A 3 40.47 -48.70 -16.36
CA LEU A 3 40.26 -47.24 -16.20
C LEU A 3 38.98 -46.71 -16.87
N ALA A 4 38.52 -47.33 -17.97
CA ALA A 4 37.30 -46.93 -18.64
C ALA A 4 36.05 -47.39 -17.87
N LEU A 5 36.13 -48.57 -17.25
CA LEU A 5 35.06 -49.13 -16.42
C LEU A 5 34.90 -48.33 -15.13
N GLU A 6 36.01 -47.93 -14.51
CA GLU A 6 36.01 -47.14 -13.27
C GLU A 6 35.39 -45.76 -13.48
N ARG A 7 35.73 -45.08 -14.59
CA ARG A 7 35.09 -43.82 -15.00
C ARG A 7 33.60 -43.98 -15.30
N ALA A 8 33.21 -45.07 -15.96
CA ALA A 8 31.80 -45.34 -16.24
C ALA A 8 30.99 -45.61 -14.97
N LEU A 9 31.56 -46.32 -13.99
CA LEU A 9 30.92 -46.57 -12.69
C LEU A 9 30.81 -45.29 -11.86
N GLN A 10 31.85 -44.45 -11.87
CA GLN A 10 31.85 -43.17 -11.16
C GLN A 10 30.87 -42.17 -11.79
N GLN A 11 30.76 -42.16 -13.12
CA GLN A 11 29.75 -41.35 -13.81
C GLN A 11 28.34 -41.87 -13.56
N ARG A 12 28.15 -43.18 -13.45
CA ARG A 12 26.87 -43.79 -13.09
C ARG A 12 26.46 -43.51 -11.65
N SER A 13 27.41 -43.49 -10.70
CA SER A 13 27.12 -43.10 -9.31
C SER A 13 26.78 -41.61 -9.20
N ILE A 14 27.46 -40.74 -9.95
CA ILE A 14 27.12 -39.30 -10.02
C ILE A 14 25.71 -39.12 -10.59
N LEU A 15 25.38 -39.79 -11.69
CA LEU A 15 24.04 -39.73 -12.29
C LEU A 15 22.96 -40.30 -11.36
N GLN A 16 23.25 -41.35 -10.60
CA GLN A 16 22.32 -41.90 -9.60
C GLN A 16 22.14 -40.97 -8.40
N GLN A 17 23.19 -40.26 -7.98
CA GLN A 17 23.12 -39.29 -6.89
C GLN A 17 22.33 -38.04 -7.33
N GLN A 18 22.54 -37.55 -8.55
CA GLN A 18 21.80 -36.43 -9.15
C GLN A 18 20.30 -36.78 -9.35
N ASN A 19 20.00 -38.00 -9.81
CA ASN A 19 18.64 -38.49 -9.97
C ASN A 19 17.95 -38.80 -8.60
N SER A 20 18.73 -38.91 -7.52
CA SER A 20 18.20 -39.08 -6.16
C SER A 20 17.84 -37.75 -5.48
N THR A 21 18.51 -36.65 -5.86
CA THR A 21 18.14 -35.28 -5.46
C THR A 21 16.94 -34.75 -6.23
N ASP A 22 16.68 -35.27 -7.44
CA ASP A 22 15.48 -34.93 -8.24
C ASP A 22 14.19 -35.65 -7.79
N ARG A 23 14.22 -36.40 -6.68
CA ARG A 23 13.03 -37.06 -6.12
C ARG A 23 12.14 -36.17 -5.25
N PHE A 24 12.53 -34.91 -5.05
CA PHE A 24 11.58 -33.94 -4.50
C PHE A 24 10.75 -33.37 -5.65
N PRO A 25 9.41 -33.48 -5.60
CA PRO A 25 8.57 -32.81 -6.58
C PRO A 25 8.91 -31.31 -6.62
N GLN A 26 9.58 -30.86 -7.67
CA GLN A 26 9.92 -29.44 -7.92
C GLN A 26 8.67 -28.55 -8.08
N HIS A 27 7.46 -29.10 -7.96
CA HIS A 27 6.19 -28.46 -8.31
C HIS A 27 5.47 -27.76 -7.15
N LEU A 28 6.04 -27.62 -5.95
CA LEU A 28 5.27 -27.02 -4.83
C LEU A 28 5.92 -25.90 -4.01
N LEU A 29 7.25 -25.71 -4.02
CA LEU A 29 7.85 -24.59 -3.28
C LEU A 29 9.29 -24.29 -3.75
N SER A 30 9.45 -23.39 -4.73
CA SER A 30 10.76 -22.83 -5.07
C SER A 30 11.14 -21.75 -4.04
N ILE A 31 12.21 -21.97 -3.28
CA ILE A 31 12.73 -21.05 -2.26
C ILE A 31 14.04 -20.44 -2.78
N ASP A 32 14.08 -19.12 -2.94
CA ASP A 32 15.28 -18.36 -3.34
C ASP A 32 15.75 -17.41 -2.22
N MET A 33 17.06 -17.33 -1.98
CA MET A 33 17.68 -16.68 -0.80
C MET A 33 18.93 -15.86 -1.14
N GLU A 34 19.07 -15.31 -2.34
CA GLU A 34 20.23 -14.47 -2.72
C GLU A 34 20.51 -13.34 -1.71
N GLY A 35 21.79 -13.17 -1.33
CA GLY A 35 22.24 -12.26 -0.27
C GLY A 35 22.12 -10.76 -0.62
N ASN A 36 22.07 -9.91 0.40
CA ASN A 36 21.65 -8.48 0.39
C ASN A 36 20.14 -8.26 0.11
N LEU A 37 19.55 -9.01 -0.83
CA LEU A 37 18.09 -8.99 -1.05
C LEU A 37 17.33 -9.44 0.20
N VAL A 38 17.79 -10.49 0.88
CA VAL A 38 17.16 -10.97 2.14
C VAL A 38 17.06 -9.86 3.20
N PHE A 39 18.13 -9.09 3.42
CA PHE A 39 18.11 -8.03 4.44
C PHE A 39 17.15 -6.89 4.08
N GLN A 40 17.14 -6.49 2.80
CA GLN A 40 16.23 -5.47 2.30
C GLN A 40 14.77 -5.91 2.41
N GLU A 41 14.44 -7.14 2.05
CA GLU A 41 13.10 -7.71 2.15
C GLU A 41 12.64 -7.77 3.63
N VAL A 42 13.53 -8.16 4.55
CA VAL A 42 13.25 -8.11 5.99
C VAL A 42 12.97 -6.67 6.44
N MET A 43 13.74 -5.68 6.00
CA MET A 43 13.52 -4.29 6.40
C MET A 43 12.24 -3.70 5.82
N ASN A 44 11.91 -4.04 4.58
CA ASN A 44 10.63 -3.68 3.97
C ASN A 44 9.46 -4.31 4.75
N GLY A 45 9.56 -5.59 5.10
CA GLY A 45 8.56 -6.31 5.89
C GLY A 45 8.39 -5.74 7.30
N VAL A 46 9.49 -5.40 7.99
CA VAL A 46 9.45 -4.82 9.35
C VAL A 46 8.81 -3.42 9.34
N THR A 47 9.21 -2.55 8.41
CA THR A 47 8.70 -1.17 8.34
C THR A 47 7.20 -1.13 8.12
N HIS A 48 6.67 -1.92 7.17
CA HIS A 48 5.23 -2.00 6.95
C HIS A 48 4.51 -2.91 7.96
N GLY A 49 5.19 -3.88 8.57
CA GLY A 49 4.67 -4.65 9.70
C GLY A 49 4.35 -3.77 10.92
N LEU A 50 5.19 -2.77 11.21
CA LEU A 50 4.87 -1.72 12.18
C LEU A 50 3.66 -0.89 11.73
N GLY A 51 3.56 -0.62 10.43
CA GLY A 51 2.37 0.00 9.82
C GLY A 51 1.08 -0.78 10.07
N VAL A 52 1.11 -2.12 10.04
CA VAL A 52 -0.06 -2.95 10.38
C VAL A 52 -0.52 -2.71 11.81
N LEU A 53 0.42 -2.67 12.77
CA LEU A 53 0.11 -2.40 14.17
C LEU A 53 -0.52 -1.01 14.34
N PHE A 54 0.08 0.01 13.71
CA PHE A 54 -0.49 1.37 13.73
C PHE A 54 -1.86 1.44 13.05
N ALA A 55 -2.09 0.70 11.96
CA ALA A 55 -3.39 0.65 11.29
C ALA A 55 -4.46 0.00 12.16
N ILE A 56 -4.15 -1.07 12.89
CA ILE A 56 -5.08 -1.71 13.85
C ILE A 56 -5.41 -0.74 14.99
N CYS A 57 -4.40 -0.14 15.64
CA CYS A 57 -4.61 0.84 16.69
C CYS A 57 -5.41 2.05 16.20
N GLY A 58 -5.06 2.56 15.02
CA GLY A 58 -5.75 3.67 14.38
C GLY A 58 -7.18 3.36 14.00
N MET A 59 -7.46 2.14 13.53
CA MET A 59 -8.81 1.65 13.21
C MET A 59 -9.69 1.59 14.46
N ILE A 60 -9.17 1.02 15.55
CA ILE A 60 -9.89 0.93 16.83
C ILE A 60 -10.15 2.34 17.39
N ALA A 61 -9.14 3.20 17.40
CA ALA A 61 -9.26 4.57 17.88
C ALA A 61 -10.26 5.39 17.04
N LEU A 62 -10.22 5.27 15.71
CA LEU A 62 -11.15 6.00 14.85
C LEU A 62 -12.57 5.45 15.01
N GLY A 63 -12.75 4.13 15.05
CA GLY A 63 -14.04 3.47 15.24
C GLY A 63 -14.70 3.84 16.57
N THR A 64 -13.94 3.86 17.66
CA THR A 64 -14.44 4.33 18.97
C THR A 64 -14.81 5.81 18.94
N LYS A 65 -14.05 6.66 18.22
CA LYS A 65 -14.35 8.09 18.11
C LYS A 65 -15.67 8.37 17.38
N VAL A 66 -16.00 7.59 16.35
CA VAL A 66 -17.22 7.79 15.55
C VAL A 66 -18.40 6.90 15.96
N GLN A 67 -18.28 6.13 17.04
CA GLN A 67 -19.27 5.13 17.44
C GLN A 67 -20.70 5.70 17.59
N HIS A 68 -20.82 6.93 18.10
CA HIS A 68 -22.08 7.63 18.30
C HIS A 68 -22.39 8.67 17.21
N SER A 69 -21.50 8.82 16.22
CA SER A 69 -21.69 9.75 15.10
C SER A 69 -22.69 9.18 14.07
N PRO A 70 -23.22 10.01 13.16
CA PRO A 70 -24.09 9.53 12.08
C PRO A 70 -23.44 8.42 11.24
N ALA A 71 -24.26 7.57 10.61
CA ALA A 71 -23.78 6.41 9.85
C ALA A 71 -22.72 6.75 8.80
N ARG A 72 -22.83 7.92 8.15
CA ARG A 72 -21.84 8.40 7.16
C ARG A 72 -20.42 8.51 7.76
N HIS A 73 -20.28 9.01 8.99
CA HIS A 73 -18.98 9.16 9.64
C HIS A 73 -18.34 7.78 9.88
N ARG A 74 -19.16 6.85 10.39
CA ARG A 74 -18.74 5.47 10.63
C ARG A 74 -18.30 4.79 9.34
N ILE A 75 -19.12 4.86 8.29
CA ILE A 75 -18.80 4.25 7.00
C ILE A 75 -17.52 4.83 6.41
N ALA A 76 -17.39 6.16 6.36
CA ALA A 76 -16.23 6.82 5.78
C ALA A 76 -14.93 6.50 6.55
N CYS A 77 -14.98 6.53 7.88
CA CYS A 77 -13.84 6.19 8.73
C CYS A 77 -13.47 4.69 8.64
N THR A 78 -14.46 3.81 8.53
CA THR A 78 -14.22 2.36 8.33
C THR A 78 -13.54 2.10 6.98
N ILE A 79 -14.00 2.75 5.90
CA ILE A 79 -13.39 2.63 4.58
C ILE A 79 -11.91 3.05 4.62
N TYR A 80 -11.62 4.21 5.20
CA TYR A 80 -10.24 4.70 5.35
C TYR A 80 -9.37 3.79 6.23
N SER A 81 -9.88 3.36 7.38
CA SER A 81 -9.11 2.51 8.29
C SER A 81 -8.84 1.14 7.69
N THR A 82 -9.80 0.60 6.94
CA THR A 82 -9.66 -0.70 6.27
C THR A 82 -8.65 -0.59 5.13
N SER A 83 -8.63 0.51 4.37
CA SER A 83 -7.65 0.68 3.29
C SER A 83 -6.21 0.76 3.81
N LEU A 84 -5.98 1.44 4.94
CA LEU A 84 -4.68 1.41 5.64
C LEU A 84 -4.27 0.00 6.05
N PHE A 85 -5.19 -0.72 6.70
CA PHE A 85 -4.94 -2.09 7.13
C PHE A 85 -4.60 -3.01 5.95
N VAL A 86 -5.35 -2.91 4.85
CA VAL A 86 -5.11 -3.69 3.63
C VAL A 86 -3.75 -3.35 3.01
N LEU A 87 -3.38 -2.07 2.90
CA LEU A 87 -2.06 -1.68 2.36
C LEU A 87 -0.93 -2.30 3.17
N TYR A 88 -0.88 -2.02 4.47
CA TYR A 88 0.26 -2.47 5.27
C TYR A 88 0.31 -3.99 5.38
N THR A 89 -0.85 -4.65 5.44
CA THR A 89 -0.89 -6.10 5.47
C THR A 89 -0.40 -6.70 4.15
N SER A 90 -0.93 -6.24 3.02
CA SER A 90 -0.50 -6.74 1.70
C SER A 90 1.00 -6.53 1.46
N SER A 91 1.52 -5.35 1.80
CA SER A 91 2.95 -5.06 1.65
C SER A 91 3.82 -5.90 2.57
N THR A 92 3.41 -6.06 3.84
CA THR A 92 4.12 -6.92 4.79
C THR A 92 4.19 -8.36 4.28
N LEU A 93 3.07 -8.89 3.77
CA LEU A 93 3.01 -10.25 3.23
C LEU A 93 3.85 -10.39 1.96
N TYR A 94 3.83 -9.41 1.06
CA TYR A 94 4.67 -9.40 -0.15
C TYR A 94 6.15 -9.57 0.19
N HIS A 95 6.66 -8.76 1.12
CA HIS A 95 8.05 -8.82 1.54
C HIS A 95 8.36 -10.01 2.46
N SER A 96 7.39 -10.52 3.22
CA SER A 96 7.61 -11.70 4.08
C SER A 96 7.71 -13.01 3.29
N PHE A 97 7.00 -13.11 2.16
CA PHE A 97 7.04 -14.28 1.28
C PHE A 97 8.07 -14.15 0.15
N PHE A 98 9.11 -13.33 0.34
CA PHE A 98 10.11 -13.03 -0.70
C PHE A 98 10.76 -14.29 -1.31
N SER A 99 10.88 -15.38 -0.55
CA SER A 99 11.48 -16.62 -1.03
C SER A 99 10.52 -17.48 -1.86
N MET A 100 9.20 -17.32 -1.73
CA MET A 100 8.19 -18.18 -2.36
C MET A 100 7.65 -17.54 -3.65
N GLN A 101 8.23 -17.89 -4.81
CA GLN A 101 7.99 -17.17 -6.07
C GLN A 101 6.51 -16.99 -6.46
N HIS A 102 5.70 -18.06 -6.41
CA HIS A 102 4.26 -17.97 -6.75
C HIS A 102 3.47 -17.14 -5.73
N THR A 103 3.72 -17.35 -4.44
CA THR A 103 3.06 -16.62 -3.35
C THR A 103 3.42 -15.14 -3.37
N LYS A 104 4.71 -14.84 -3.61
CA LYS A 104 5.25 -13.48 -3.74
C LYS A 104 4.49 -12.71 -4.83
N TYR A 105 4.31 -13.30 -6.00
CA TYR A 105 3.60 -12.66 -7.11
C TYR A 105 2.15 -12.27 -6.75
N ILE A 106 1.42 -13.13 -6.04
CA ILE A 106 0.05 -12.83 -5.61
C ILE A 106 0.04 -11.61 -4.68
N PHE A 107 0.91 -11.60 -3.67
CA PHE A 107 0.99 -10.49 -2.73
C PHE A 107 1.55 -9.22 -3.37
N GLU A 108 2.41 -9.33 -4.38
CA GLU A 108 2.89 -8.20 -5.17
C GLU A 108 1.74 -7.45 -5.85
N VAL A 109 0.84 -8.20 -6.50
CA VAL A 109 -0.34 -7.63 -7.16
C VAL A 109 -1.26 -7.00 -6.11
N LEU A 110 -1.49 -7.68 -4.99
CA LEU A 110 -2.32 -7.14 -3.89
C LEU A 110 -1.72 -5.87 -3.27
N ASP A 111 -0.40 -5.79 -3.14
CA ASP A 111 0.30 -4.62 -2.60
C ASP A 111 0.13 -3.41 -3.54
N LYS A 112 0.36 -3.60 -4.85
CA LYS A 112 0.14 -2.56 -5.86
C LYS A 112 -1.32 -2.11 -5.93
N CYS A 113 -2.27 -3.04 -5.79
CA CYS A 113 -3.70 -2.72 -5.72
C CYS A 113 -4.04 -1.92 -4.47
N ALA A 114 -3.44 -2.26 -3.33
CA ALA A 114 -3.76 -1.63 -2.06
C ALA A 114 -3.36 -0.14 -2.02
N ILE A 115 -2.37 0.29 -2.80
CA ILE A 115 -2.03 1.72 -2.96
C ILE A 115 -3.22 2.48 -3.56
N TYR A 116 -3.84 1.96 -4.62
CA TYR A 116 -5.04 2.58 -5.22
C TYR A 116 -6.20 2.69 -4.21
N ILE A 117 -6.42 1.62 -3.44
CA ILE A 117 -7.46 1.55 -2.41
C ILE A 117 -7.17 2.54 -1.29
N LEU A 118 -5.92 2.65 -0.83
CA LEU A 118 -5.56 3.63 0.19
C LEU A 118 -5.79 5.05 -0.30
N ILE A 119 -5.36 5.39 -1.52
CA ILE A 119 -5.55 6.73 -2.06
C ILE A 119 -7.04 7.05 -2.07
N ALA A 120 -7.90 6.26 -2.72
CA ALA A 120 -9.35 6.50 -2.75
C ALA A 120 -9.99 6.51 -1.33
N GLY A 121 -9.57 5.59 -0.46
CA GLY A 121 -10.02 5.52 0.92
C GLY A 121 -9.67 6.76 1.73
N SER A 122 -8.50 7.37 1.49
CA SER A 122 -8.04 8.58 2.19
C SER A 122 -8.88 9.81 1.89
N TYR A 123 -9.49 9.90 0.69
CA TYR A 123 -10.44 10.98 0.35
C TYR A 123 -11.79 10.81 1.05
N THR A 124 -12.20 9.56 1.31
CA THR A 124 -13.58 9.25 1.70
C THR A 124 -14.04 10.02 2.95
N PRO A 125 -13.27 10.10 4.06
CA PRO A 125 -13.63 10.92 5.23
C PRO A 125 -13.80 12.40 4.90
N PHE A 126 -12.88 13.00 4.16
CA PHE A 126 -12.97 14.42 3.82
C PHE A 126 -14.20 14.71 2.96
N LEU A 127 -14.44 13.90 1.93
CA LEU A 127 -15.54 14.09 0.99
C LEU A 127 -16.91 13.86 1.63
N GLN A 128 -17.04 12.78 2.40
CA GLN A 128 -18.34 12.33 2.92
C GLN A 128 -18.69 12.89 4.30
N ILE A 129 -17.74 13.55 4.97
CA ILE A 129 -17.97 14.20 6.26
C ILE A 129 -17.92 15.72 6.12
N VAL A 130 -16.79 16.27 5.66
CA VAL A 130 -16.54 17.72 5.69
C VAL A 130 -17.28 18.45 4.57
N VAL A 131 -17.09 18.01 3.33
CA VAL A 131 -17.70 18.67 2.15
C VAL A 131 -19.04 18.02 1.74
N TRP A 132 -19.66 17.24 2.63
CA TRP A 132 -20.86 16.45 2.35
C TRP A 132 -21.98 17.24 1.66
N ASP A 133 -22.24 18.47 2.10
CA ASP A 133 -23.33 19.30 1.58
C ASP A 133 -23.07 19.86 0.17
N TYR A 134 -21.85 19.73 -0.33
CA TYR A 134 -21.46 20.17 -1.66
C TYR A 134 -21.45 18.97 -2.61
N VAL A 135 -22.62 18.64 -3.17
CA VAL A 135 -22.86 17.40 -3.95
C VAL A 135 -21.77 17.12 -4.99
N TRP A 136 -21.40 18.13 -5.81
CA TRP A 136 -20.37 18.03 -6.83
C TRP A 136 -19.00 17.63 -6.25
N TRP A 137 -18.60 18.21 -5.12
CA TRP A 137 -17.32 17.93 -4.49
C TRP A 137 -17.35 16.62 -3.70
N SER A 138 -18.47 16.30 -3.08
CA SER A 138 -18.62 15.12 -2.23
C SER A 138 -18.74 13.84 -3.04
N ASN A 139 -19.77 13.74 -3.89
CA ASN A 139 -20.13 12.46 -4.53
C ASN A 139 -19.41 12.25 -5.87
N ASP A 140 -19.32 13.28 -6.71
CA ASP A 140 -18.74 13.10 -8.06
C ASP A 140 -17.23 12.88 -7.99
N MET A 141 -16.55 13.63 -7.12
CA MET A 141 -15.11 13.42 -6.88
C MET A 141 -14.86 12.08 -6.20
N LEU A 142 -15.70 11.66 -5.24
CA LEU A 142 -15.55 10.34 -4.63
C LEU A 142 -15.73 9.22 -5.67
N ALA A 143 -16.77 9.31 -6.50
CA ALA A 143 -17.01 8.38 -7.59
C ALA A 143 -15.85 8.34 -8.59
N PHE A 144 -15.30 9.51 -8.95
CA PHE A 144 -14.11 9.63 -9.79
C PHE A 144 -12.90 8.91 -9.18
N MET A 145 -12.62 9.14 -7.89
CA MET A 145 -11.48 8.52 -7.20
C MET A 145 -11.62 6.99 -7.13
N TRP A 146 -12.83 6.48 -6.84
CA TRP A 146 -13.09 5.04 -6.83
C TRP A 146 -13.09 4.42 -8.23
N LEU A 147 -13.51 5.16 -9.26
CA LEU A 147 -13.40 4.73 -10.66
C LEU A 147 -11.92 4.62 -11.06
N CYS A 148 -11.09 5.61 -10.76
CA CYS A 148 -9.65 5.55 -10.99
C CYS A 148 -8.99 4.39 -10.23
N CYS A 149 -9.41 4.14 -8.99
CA CYS A 149 -8.97 2.99 -8.20
C CYS A 149 -9.31 1.66 -8.90
N PHE A 150 -10.57 1.49 -9.32
CA PHE A 150 -11.00 0.29 -10.04
C PHE A 150 -10.22 0.10 -11.35
N LEU A 151 -10.04 1.16 -12.13
CA LEU A 151 -9.25 1.11 -13.37
C LEU A 151 -7.80 0.70 -13.11
N GLY A 152 -7.17 1.28 -12.07
CA GLY A 152 -5.81 0.92 -11.65
C GLY A 152 -5.69 -0.55 -11.27
N ILE A 153 -6.63 -1.05 -10.47
CA ILE A 153 -6.70 -2.47 -10.09
C ILE A 153 -6.89 -3.37 -11.31
N CYS A 154 -7.80 -3.01 -12.24
CA CYS A 154 -8.00 -3.77 -13.47
C CYS A 154 -6.71 -3.86 -14.31
N VAL A 155 -5.96 -2.77 -14.45
CA VAL A 155 -4.67 -2.79 -15.15
C VAL A 155 -3.68 -3.68 -14.43
N GLU A 156 -3.63 -3.64 -13.10
CA GLU A 156 -2.73 -4.50 -12.31
C GLU A 156 -2.97 -6.00 -12.56
N PHE A 157 -4.24 -6.43 -12.64
CA PHE A 157 -4.62 -7.83 -12.88
C PHE A 157 -4.59 -8.25 -14.36
N MET A 158 -5.11 -7.41 -15.27
CA MET A 158 -5.36 -7.81 -16.66
C MET A 158 -4.13 -7.64 -17.55
N LEU A 159 -3.17 -6.78 -17.16
CA LEU A 159 -2.01 -6.42 -17.98
C LEU A 159 -0.68 -6.61 -17.23
N PRO A 160 -0.37 -7.82 -16.72
CA PRO A 160 0.83 -8.06 -15.91
C PRO A 160 2.15 -7.77 -16.66
N ASP A 161 2.23 -8.12 -17.95
CA ASP A 161 3.44 -7.99 -18.78
C ASP A 161 3.55 -6.66 -19.54
N TRP A 162 2.74 -5.66 -19.19
CA TRP A 162 2.75 -4.39 -19.90
C TRP A 162 3.99 -3.56 -19.57
N LYS A 163 4.87 -3.34 -20.56
CA LYS A 163 6.13 -2.60 -20.42
C LYS A 163 6.04 -1.19 -19.81
N HIS A 164 4.88 -0.52 -19.91
CA HIS A 164 4.69 0.84 -19.37
C HIS A 164 3.94 0.86 -18.04
N LYS A 165 3.67 -0.31 -17.45
CA LYS A 165 2.88 -0.49 -16.23
C LYS A 165 3.42 0.32 -15.06
N MET A 166 4.73 0.30 -14.82
CA MET A 166 5.33 1.08 -13.73
C MET A 166 5.09 2.59 -13.88
N VAL A 167 5.30 3.13 -15.09
CA VAL A 167 5.08 4.56 -15.37
C VAL A 167 3.61 4.92 -15.24
N PHE A 168 2.72 4.07 -15.76
CA PHE A 168 1.28 4.25 -15.64
C PHE A 168 0.83 4.25 -14.18
N SER A 169 1.18 3.22 -13.41
CA SER A 169 0.74 3.09 -12.01
C SER A 169 1.27 4.24 -11.17
N LEU A 170 2.55 4.62 -11.31
CA LEU A 170 3.10 5.76 -10.59
C LEU A 170 2.43 7.09 -10.98
N SER A 171 2.14 7.29 -12.27
CA SER A 171 1.43 8.47 -12.76
C SER A 171 0.01 8.53 -12.22
N MET A 172 -0.68 7.39 -12.14
CA MET A 172 -2.00 7.29 -11.54
C MET A 172 -1.96 7.56 -10.04
N TYR A 173 -1.01 6.98 -9.29
CA TYR A 173 -0.88 7.22 -7.85
C TYR A 173 -0.67 8.71 -7.53
N LEU A 174 0.27 9.34 -8.22
CA LEU A 174 0.52 10.78 -8.06
C LEU A 174 -0.65 11.62 -8.56
N GLY A 175 -1.17 11.32 -9.74
CA GLY A 175 -2.32 12.02 -10.32
C GLY A 175 -3.51 12.01 -9.37
N MET A 176 -3.91 10.82 -8.90
CA MET A 176 -4.97 10.63 -7.92
C MET A 176 -4.67 11.36 -6.60
N GLY A 177 -3.44 11.30 -6.08
CA GLY A 177 -3.05 12.00 -4.86
C GLY A 177 -3.19 13.52 -4.96
N TRP A 178 -2.92 14.09 -6.13
CA TRP A 178 -2.92 15.54 -6.37
C TRP A 178 -4.30 16.10 -6.77
N VAL A 179 -5.30 15.26 -7.06
CA VAL A 179 -6.71 15.69 -7.27
C VAL A 179 -7.23 16.50 -6.08
N SER A 180 -6.72 16.24 -4.87
CA SER A 180 -7.05 16.96 -3.63
C SER A 180 -6.90 18.48 -3.75
N ILE A 181 -6.00 18.99 -4.60
CA ILE A 181 -5.84 20.43 -4.84
C ILE A 181 -7.14 21.06 -5.35
N VAL A 182 -7.92 20.34 -6.14
CA VAL A 182 -9.18 20.86 -6.70
C VAL A 182 -10.21 21.13 -5.58
N CYS A 183 -10.22 20.29 -4.54
CA CYS A 183 -11.11 20.44 -3.38
C CYS A 183 -10.50 21.27 -2.25
N LEU A 184 -9.22 21.63 -2.36
CA LEU A 184 -8.48 22.36 -1.32
C LEU A 184 -9.14 23.69 -0.94
N PRO A 185 -9.68 24.54 -1.85
CA PRO A 185 -10.36 25.78 -1.46
C PRO A 185 -11.60 25.55 -0.59
N GLN A 186 -12.35 24.48 -0.84
CA GLN A 186 -13.51 24.10 -0.03
C GLN A 186 -13.05 23.55 1.32
N LEU A 187 -11.99 22.73 1.33
CA LEU A 187 -11.42 22.23 2.59
C LEU A 187 -10.84 23.35 3.45
N THR A 188 -10.16 24.34 2.88
CA THR A 188 -9.57 25.46 3.64
C THR A 188 -10.64 26.40 4.21
N SER A 189 -11.78 26.54 3.53
CA SER A 189 -12.91 27.34 4.04
C SER A 189 -13.72 26.63 5.12
N LEU A 190 -13.69 25.29 5.17
CA LEU A 190 -14.45 24.49 6.15
C LEU A 190 -13.60 24.00 7.33
N LEU A 191 -12.31 23.74 7.12
CA LEU A 191 -11.33 23.36 8.13
C LEU A 191 -10.53 24.59 8.52
N THR A 192 -11.15 25.48 9.29
CA THR A 192 -10.54 26.74 9.72
C THR A 192 -9.54 26.59 10.86
N GLU A 193 -9.46 25.42 11.48
CA GLU A 193 -8.47 25.15 12.53
C GLU A 193 -7.07 25.09 11.94
N ASP A 194 -6.16 25.91 12.47
CA ASP A 194 -4.80 26.08 11.94
C ASP A 194 -4.09 24.73 11.74
N GLY A 195 -4.25 23.75 12.64
CA GLY A 195 -3.54 22.48 12.55
C GLY A 195 -4.04 21.50 11.48
N ALA A 196 -5.28 21.61 11.00
CA ALA A 196 -5.88 20.62 10.10
C ALA A 196 -5.20 20.62 8.73
N LEU A 197 -5.03 21.81 8.14
CA LEU A 197 -4.39 21.96 6.84
C LEU A 197 -2.91 21.60 6.88
N HIS A 198 -2.22 21.92 7.98
CA HIS A 198 -0.81 21.54 8.14
C HIS A 198 -0.63 20.02 8.11
N LEU A 199 -1.46 19.25 8.84
CA LEU A 199 -1.38 17.79 8.81
C LEU A 199 -1.74 17.21 7.44
N LEU A 200 -2.74 17.77 6.76
CA LEU A 200 -3.11 17.34 5.41
C LEU A 200 -1.97 17.58 4.41
N ILE A 201 -1.36 18.77 4.43
CA ILE A 201 -0.24 19.13 3.55
C ILE A 201 1.00 18.28 3.88
N LEU A 202 1.34 18.13 5.16
CA LEU A 202 2.47 17.28 5.59
C LEU A 202 2.26 15.82 5.17
N GLY A 203 1.03 15.31 5.23
CA GLY A 203 0.68 13.99 4.74
C GLY A 203 0.89 13.84 3.22
N GLY A 204 0.34 14.77 2.43
CA GLY A 204 0.50 14.78 0.97
C GLY A 204 1.96 14.94 0.52
N VAL A 205 2.73 15.79 1.21
CA VAL A 205 4.17 15.94 1.01
C VAL A 205 4.88 14.63 1.39
N GLY A 206 4.54 14.02 2.52
CA GLY A 206 5.09 12.73 2.95
C GLY A 206 4.97 11.65 1.87
N TYR A 207 3.78 11.47 1.30
CA TYR A 207 3.58 10.51 0.20
C TYR A 207 4.38 10.86 -1.06
N THR A 208 4.43 12.14 -1.43
CA THR A 208 5.09 12.56 -2.68
C THR A 208 6.62 12.52 -2.56
N SER A 209 7.17 12.94 -1.42
CA SER A 209 8.61 13.00 -1.15
C SER A 209 9.29 11.65 -1.12
N GLY A 210 8.54 10.56 -0.91
CA GLY A 210 9.08 9.21 -1.03
C GLY A 210 9.39 8.80 -2.48
N VAL A 211 8.70 9.35 -3.48
CA VAL A 211 8.71 8.82 -4.87
C VAL A 211 10.12 8.77 -5.47
N PRO A 212 10.99 9.78 -5.28
CA PRO A 212 12.37 9.70 -5.77
C PRO A 212 13.13 8.45 -5.29
N PHE A 213 12.90 8.00 -4.04
CA PHE A 213 13.53 6.78 -3.51
C PHE A 213 12.94 5.53 -4.18
N PHE A 214 11.62 5.48 -4.37
CA PHE A 214 10.96 4.39 -5.09
C PHE A 214 11.48 4.23 -6.52
N VAL A 215 11.68 5.35 -7.24
CA VAL A 215 12.17 5.32 -8.63
C VAL A 215 13.66 4.99 -8.71
N ARG A 216 14.48 5.46 -7.76
CA ARG A 216 15.92 5.20 -7.73
C ARG A 216 16.23 3.72 -7.49
N ASN A 217 15.47 3.09 -6.58
CA ASN A 217 15.51 1.65 -6.31
C ASN A 217 16.91 1.07 -5.99
N ASN A 218 17.74 1.78 -5.23
CA ASN A 218 18.99 1.24 -4.68
C ASN A 218 18.74 0.43 -3.38
N ASN A 219 19.80 -0.14 -2.81
CA ASN A 219 19.75 -0.80 -1.50
C ASN A 219 19.06 0.09 -0.45
N LEU A 220 18.03 -0.45 0.20
CA LEU A 220 17.18 0.20 1.22
C LEU A 220 16.29 1.35 0.76
N ASP A 221 16.36 1.79 -0.50
CA ASP A 221 15.50 2.88 -0.99
C ASP A 221 14.02 2.54 -0.88
N HIS A 222 13.68 1.27 -1.10
CA HIS A 222 12.31 0.79 -0.92
C HIS A 222 11.86 0.88 0.54
N SER A 223 12.75 0.60 1.50
CA SER A 223 12.47 0.76 2.92
C SER A 223 12.33 2.24 3.29
N ILE A 224 13.11 3.14 2.68
CA ILE A 224 12.97 4.58 2.87
C ILE A 224 11.62 5.06 2.32
N TRP A 225 11.23 4.57 1.13
CA TRP A 225 9.90 4.79 0.56
C TRP A 225 8.79 4.37 1.55
N HIS A 226 8.91 3.19 2.16
CA HIS A 226 7.96 2.72 3.18
C HIS A 226 7.83 3.67 4.36
N LEU A 227 8.95 4.22 4.84
CA LEU A 227 8.92 5.19 5.94
C LEU A 227 8.20 6.49 5.55
N PHE A 228 8.37 6.97 4.31
CA PHE A 228 7.63 8.14 3.80
C PHE A 228 6.13 7.87 3.69
N VAL A 229 5.75 6.71 3.16
CA VAL A 229 4.34 6.27 3.08
C VAL A 229 3.74 6.19 4.48
N LEU A 230 4.46 5.60 5.43
CA LEU A 230 4.03 5.49 6.83
C LEU A 230 3.85 6.87 7.49
N ALA A 231 4.82 7.77 7.33
CA ALA A 231 4.72 9.14 7.84
C ALA A 231 3.50 9.88 7.22
N GLY A 232 3.31 9.76 5.91
CA GLY A 232 2.16 10.33 5.20
C GLY A 232 0.83 9.83 5.76
N SER A 233 0.71 8.52 5.99
CA SER A 233 -0.46 7.90 6.60
C SER A 233 -0.70 8.34 8.04
N ILE A 234 0.35 8.49 8.85
CA ILE A 234 0.22 8.99 10.22
C ILE A 234 -0.34 10.41 10.22
N PHE A 235 0.18 11.30 9.36
CA PHE A 235 -0.33 12.67 9.28
C PHE A 235 -1.78 12.74 8.78
N HIS A 236 -2.13 11.99 7.74
CA HIS A 236 -3.52 11.90 7.27
C HIS A 236 -4.44 11.31 8.35
N TRP A 237 -4.03 10.23 9.01
CA TRP A 237 -4.82 9.62 10.07
C TRP A 237 -5.01 10.60 11.24
N ALA A 238 -3.96 11.31 11.66
CA ALA A 238 -4.04 12.32 12.71
C ALA A 238 -4.98 13.46 12.31
N CYS A 239 -4.89 13.96 11.06
CA CYS A 239 -5.81 14.97 10.54
C CYS A 239 -7.27 14.49 10.63
N ILE A 240 -7.53 13.26 10.19
CA ILE A 240 -8.87 12.69 10.19
C ILE A 240 -9.37 12.49 11.62
N TYR A 241 -8.55 11.92 12.49
CA TYR A 241 -8.91 11.64 13.88
C TYR A 241 -9.19 12.90 14.69
N ILE A 242 -8.36 13.94 14.54
CA ILE A 242 -8.44 15.16 15.33
C ILE A 242 -9.58 16.05 14.81
N TYR A 243 -9.59 16.34 13.50
CA TYR A 243 -10.43 17.40 12.92
C TYR A 243 -11.64 16.91 12.13
N VAL A 244 -11.58 15.73 11.50
CA VAL A 244 -12.63 15.29 10.55
C VAL A 244 -13.65 14.36 11.20
N ALA A 245 -13.21 13.37 11.97
CA ALA A 245 -14.05 12.27 12.45
C ALA A 245 -15.26 12.76 13.27
N GLY A 246 -15.04 13.77 14.11
CA GLY A 246 -16.08 14.42 14.90
C GLY A 246 -16.61 15.71 14.31
N TRP A 247 -16.38 16.00 13.04
CA TRP A 247 -16.75 17.28 12.42
C TRP A 247 -18.27 17.48 12.40
N GLU A 248 -18.70 18.71 12.71
CA GLU A 248 -20.09 19.14 12.65
C GLU A 248 -20.15 20.49 11.94
N LYS A 249 -21.14 20.67 11.07
CA LYS A 249 -21.30 21.91 10.30
C LYS A 249 -21.52 23.08 11.24
N GLY A 250 -20.67 24.10 11.17
CA GLY A 250 -20.76 25.30 12.02
C GLY A 250 -20.00 25.21 13.33
N ARG A 251 -19.12 24.21 13.52
CA ARG A 251 -18.13 24.24 14.62
C ARG A 251 -17.16 25.40 14.41
N SER A 252 -17.41 26.51 15.09
CA SER A 252 -16.35 27.32 15.68
C SER A 252 -16.04 26.70 17.05
N MET A 253 -14.98 25.90 17.16
CA MET A 253 -14.38 25.63 18.47
C MET A 253 -13.43 26.77 18.83
#